data_AF-A0A382WWH9-F1
#
_entry.id   AF-A0A382WWH9-F1
#
_cell.length_a   1.000
_cell.length_b   1.000
_cell.length_c   1.000
_cell.angle_alpha   90.00
_cell.angle_beta   90.00
_cell.angle_gamma   90.00
#
_symmetry.space_group_name_H-M   'P 1'
#
loop_
_entity.id
_entity.type
_entity.pdbx_description
1 polymer ?
#
loop_
_entity_poly.entity_id
_entity_poly.type
_entity_poly.pdbx_seq_one_letter_code
_entity_poly.pdbx_strand_id
1 'polypeptide(L)'
;MKIMRIIRYFGYLVSLVLLIGLVYLTNLFLMKPFSIDHYLAKNLIVDFSDTPEGLTYIGLVDRFNWITNHLSELSIVDLEDISQELIRAKERKAVLLSYKSSELSDEQEITRKIALFDLENEINQGENFPFHSYPINQIGGQHLNLVEFMTDIHPLRSISEANYYIDRLNLFDDFFKAGTEVLEEQRKAGIFPPEFVFHHVIRQLKEFLDYSF
;
A
#
# COMPACT_ATOMS: atom_id res chain seq x y z
N MET A 1 -37.65 34.86 -22.11
CA MET A 1 -37.72 34.93 -20.63
C MET A 1 -37.84 33.57 -19.92
N LYS A 2 -38.61 32.58 -20.43
CA LYS A 2 -38.70 31.23 -19.81
C LYS A 2 -37.41 30.41 -19.88
N ILE A 3 -36.69 30.43 -21.01
CA ILE A 3 -35.45 29.66 -21.22
C ILE A 3 -34.33 30.09 -20.26
N MET A 4 -34.12 31.40 -20.06
CA MET A 4 -33.12 31.91 -19.11
C MET A 4 -33.42 31.51 -17.66
N ARG A 5 -34.70 31.37 -17.27
CA ARG A 5 -35.07 30.86 -15.95
C ARG A 5 -34.74 29.38 -15.80
N ILE A 6 -35.00 28.56 -16.83
CA ILE A 6 -34.66 27.14 -16.85
C ILE A 6 -33.15 26.94 -16.73
N ILE A 7 -32.35 27.67 -17.51
CA ILE A 7 -30.87 27.62 -17.45
C ILE A 7 -30.37 27.98 -16.05
N ARG A 8 -30.97 29.00 -15.41
CA ARG A 8 -30.58 29.42 -14.06
C ARG A 8 -30.91 28.35 -13.00
N TYR A 9 -32.09 27.73 -13.05
CA TYR A 9 -32.44 26.64 -12.14
C TYR A 9 -31.61 25.38 -12.37
N PHE A 10 -31.29 25.07 -13.64
CA PHE A 10 -30.37 24.00 -13.97
C PHE A 10 -28.98 24.27 -13.40
N GLY A 11 -28.47 25.50 -13.53
CA GLY A 11 -27.22 25.93 -12.89
C GLY A 11 -27.24 25.74 -11.37
N TYR A 12 -28.32 26.15 -10.69
CA TYR A 12 -28.46 25.92 -9.25
C TYR A 12 -28.49 24.43 -8.88
N LEU A 13 -29.16 23.59 -9.69
CA LEU A 13 -29.19 22.15 -9.47
C LEU A 13 -27.79 21.54 -9.60
N VAL A 14 -27.04 21.90 -10.65
CA VAL A 14 -25.66 21.44 -10.84
C VAL A 14 -24.77 21.89 -9.69
N SER A 15 -24.84 23.16 -9.30
CA SER A 15 -24.08 23.67 -8.14
C SER A 15 -24.44 22.95 -6.84
N LEU A 16 -25.72 22.62 -6.63
CA LEU A 16 -26.16 21.88 -5.45
C LEU A 16 -25.61 20.45 -5.45
N VAL A 17 -25.64 19.75 -6.59
CA VAL A 17 -25.08 18.40 -6.73
C VAL A 17 -23.57 18.42 -6.49
N LEU A 18 -22.84 19.39 -7.06
CA LEU A 18 -21.41 19.54 -6.82
C LEU A 18 -21.10 19.83 -5.35
N LEU A 19 -21.91 20.67 -4.70
CA LEU A 19 -21.76 20.97 -3.28
C LEU A 19 -21.98 19.72 -2.42
N ILE A 20 -23.04 18.95 -2.68
CA ILE A 20 -23.32 17.69 -1.98
C ILE A 20 -22.17 16.69 -2.20
N GLY A 21 -21.70 16.56 -3.44
CA GLY A 21 -20.56 15.71 -3.78
C GLY A 21 -19.29 16.11 -3.05
N LEU A 22 -19.00 17.42 -2.97
CA LEU A 22 -17.84 17.93 -2.24
C LEU A 22 -17.95 17.66 -0.74
N VAL A 23 -19.12 17.87 -0.13
CA VAL A 23 -19.36 17.55 1.29
C VAL A 23 -19.17 16.05 1.53
N TYR A 24 -19.69 15.21 0.65
CA TYR A 24 -19.53 13.76 0.74
C TYR A 24 -18.06 13.33 0.62
N LEU A 25 -17.31 13.85 -0.37
CA LEU A 25 -15.88 13.56 -0.53
C LEU A 25 -15.06 14.05 0.66
N THR A 26 -15.38 15.24 1.18
CA THR A 26 -14.76 15.77 2.40
C THR A 26 -14.98 14.82 3.58
N ASN A 27 -16.21 14.31 3.75
CA ASN A 27 -16.50 13.31 4.78
C ASN A 27 -15.74 11.99 4.55
N LEU A 28 -15.68 11.51 3.30
CA LEU A 28 -15.02 10.26 2.95
C LEU A 28 -13.50 10.31 3.23
N PHE A 29 -12.84 11.41 2.86
CA PHE A 29 -11.39 11.49 2.93
C PHE A 29 -10.85 12.04 4.25
N LEU A 30 -11.55 12.98 4.89
CA LEU A 30 -11.02 13.73 6.05
C LEU A 30 -11.71 13.42 7.38
N MET A 31 -12.77 12.63 7.38
CA MET A 31 -13.55 12.30 8.58
C MET A 31 -13.83 10.80 8.63
N LYS A 32 -14.63 10.35 9.61
CA LYS A 32 -15.27 9.05 9.59
C LYS A 32 -16.33 9.00 8.47
N PRO A 33 -16.18 8.13 7.45
CA PRO A 33 -17.19 8.00 6.39
C PRO A 33 -18.52 7.47 6.94
N PHE A 34 -19.63 7.94 6.40
CA PHE A 34 -20.96 7.45 6.83
C PHE A 34 -21.15 5.94 6.62
N SER A 35 -20.60 5.39 5.54
CA SER A 35 -20.67 3.96 5.23
C SER A 35 -19.34 3.28 5.56
N ILE A 36 -19.43 2.13 6.24
CA ILE A 36 -18.28 1.26 6.48
C ILE A 36 -17.68 0.75 5.17
N ASP A 37 -18.52 0.44 4.18
CA ASP A 37 -18.05 -0.07 2.89
C ASP A 37 -17.23 0.99 2.15
N HIS A 38 -17.68 2.24 2.18
CA HIS A 38 -16.93 3.35 1.59
C HIS A 38 -15.64 3.64 2.36
N TYR A 39 -15.64 3.49 3.67
CA TYR A 39 -14.42 3.58 4.48
C TYR A 39 -13.41 2.49 4.08
N LEU A 40 -13.84 1.23 4.03
CA LEU A 40 -12.96 0.11 3.67
C LEU A 40 -12.46 0.21 2.22
N ALA A 41 -13.36 0.49 1.27
CA ALA A 41 -12.99 0.67 -0.13
C ALA A 41 -12.03 1.85 -0.35
N LYS A 42 -12.22 2.96 0.36
CA LYS A 42 -11.27 4.08 0.33
C LYS A 42 -9.90 3.62 0.83
N ASN A 43 -9.82 3.02 2.02
CA ASN A 43 -8.52 2.64 2.58
C ASN A 43 -7.80 1.64 1.68
N LEU A 44 -8.52 0.67 1.10
CA LEU A 44 -7.94 -0.23 0.10
C LEU A 44 -7.32 0.54 -1.07
N ILE A 45 -8.04 1.50 -1.66
CA ILE A 45 -7.51 2.28 -2.79
C ILE A 45 -6.32 3.14 -2.35
N VAL A 46 -6.38 3.76 -1.17
CA VAL A 46 -5.30 4.58 -0.62
C VAL A 46 -4.06 3.72 -0.39
N ASP A 47 -4.19 2.57 0.29
CA ASP A 47 -3.07 1.67 0.58
C ASP A 47 -2.36 1.21 -0.68
N PHE A 48 -3.11 0.84 -1.72
CA PHE A 48 -2.52 0.50 -3.02
C PHE A 48 -1.93 1.71 -3.76
N SER A 49 -2.44 2.92 -3.51
CA SER A 49 -1.95 4.15 -4.18
C SER A 49 -0.79 4.81 -3.43
N ASP A 50 -0.55 4.43 -2.18
CA ASP A 50 0.49 4.99 -1.30
C ASP A 50 1.90 4.54 -1.74
N THR A 51 2.01 3.48 -2.57
CA THR A 51 3.29 2.98 -3.07
C THR A 51 3.39 3.04 -4.61
N PRO A 52 4.59 3.34 -5.16
CA PRO A 52 4.85 3.24 -6.60
C PRO A 52 4.48 1.86 -7.18
N GLU A 53 4.75 0.80 -6.44
CA GLU A 53 4.50 -0.58 -6.82
C GLU A 53 3.01 -0.90 -6.84
N GLY A 54 2.25 -0.47 -5.83
CA GLY A 54 0.81 -0.65 -5.79
C GLY A 54 0.11 0.07 -6.96
N LEU A 55 0.54 1.28 -7.30
CA LEU A 55 0.04 1.98 -8.50
C LEU A 55 0.37 1.22 -9.79
N THR A 56 1.53 0.56 -9.84
CA THR A 56 1.95 -0.26 -11.00
C THR A 56 1.10 -1.52 -11.11
N TYR A 57 0.80 -2.20 -10.00
CA TYR A 57 -0.12 -3.33 -9.98
C TYR A 57 -1.53 -2.95 -10.46
N ILE A 58 -1.99 -1.75 -10.12
CA ILE A 58 -3.27 -1.23 -10.62
C ILE A 58 -3.22 -0.99 -12.13
N GLY A 59 -2.13 -0.42 -12.66
CA GLY A 59 -1.90 -0.21 -14.10
C GLY A 59 -2.80 0.84 -14.77
N LEU A 60 -3.75 1.43 -14.04
CA LEU A 60 -4.75 2.36 -14.58
C LEU A 60 -4.17 3.73 -14.91
N VAL A 61 -3.05 4.09 -14.28
CA VAL A 61 -2.45 5.43 -14.34
C VAL A 61 -1.05 5.46 -14.95
N ASP A 62 -0.55 4.36 -15.50
CA ASP A 62 0.77 4.26 -16.15
C ASP A 62 1.02 5.37 -17.19
N ARG A 63 -0.01 5.66 -18.01
CA ARG A 63 0.04 6.72 -19.03
C ARG A 63 0.26 8.13 -18.44
N PHE A 64 0.04 8.29 -17.14
CA PHE A 64 0.24 9.52 -16.38
C PHE A 64 1.49 9.45 -15.50
N ASN A 65 2.44 8.54 -15.78
CA ASN A 65 3.70 8.46 -15.03
C ASN A 65 4.46 9.79 -14.95
N TRP A 66 4.28 10.69 -15.93
CA TRP A 66 4.87 12.04 -15.89
C TRP A 66 4.36 12.92 -14.73
N ILE A 67 3.23 12.58 -14.11
CA ILE A 67 2.73 13.22 -12.87
C ILE A 67 3.07 12.37 -11.66
N THR A 68 2.85 11.05 -11.75
CA THR A 68 2.87 10.17 -10.58
C THR A 68 4.25 9.59 -10.27
N ASN A 69 5.18 9.57 -11.24
CA ASN A 69 6.51 8.95 -11.20
C ASN A 69 6.57 7.47 -10.77
N HIS A 70 5.45 6.85 -10.45
CA HIS A 70 5.37 5.50 -9.90
C HIS A 70 6.15 4.44 -10.66
N LEU A 71 6.26 4.48 -11.99
CA LEU A 71 7.01 3.49 -12.75
C LEU A 71 8.53 3.64 -12.60
N SER A 72 9.03 4.81 -12.21
CA SER A 72 10.46 5.10 -12.02
C SER A 72 10.92 5.04 -10.56
N GLU A 73 9.99 4.88 -9.61
CA GLU A 73 10.26 4.89 -8.17
C GLU A 73 10.00 3.52 -7.53
N LEU A 74 10.60 3.30 -6.37
CA LEU A 74 10.37 2.15 -5.49
C LEU A 74 10.06 2.64 -4.07
N SER A 75 9.23 1.89 -3.36
CA SER A 75 9.02 2.06 -1.93
C SER A 75 10.27 1.62 -1.16
N ILE A 76 10.88 2.56 -0.44
CA ILE A 76 12.04 2.30 0.42
C ILE A 76 11.55 2.46 1.86
N VAL A 77 11.23 1.33 2.49
CA VAL A 77 10.64 1.29 3.83
C VAL A 77 11.73 1.41 4.89
N ASP A 78 11.66 2.47 5.70
CA ASP A 78 12.57 2.67 6.82
C ASP A 78 11.95 2.27 8.18
N LEU A 79 12.71 2.45 9.26
CA LEU A 79 12.24 2.10 10.61
C LEU A 79 11.12 3.00 11.12
N GLU A 80 11.06 4.26 10.66
CA GLU A 80 9.99 5.19 11.04
C GLU A 80 8.68 4.77 10.39
N ASP A 81 8.70 4.33 9.13
CA ASP A 81 7.54 3.81 8.41
C ASP A 81 6.85 2.67 9.17
N ILE A 82 7.62 1.72 9.70
CA ILE A 82 7.10 0.60 10.51
C ILE A 82 6.32 1.13 11.74
N SER A 83 6.83 2.19 12.38
CA SER A 83 6.15 2.80 13.53
C SER A 83 4.88 3.54 13.12
N GLN A 84 4.90 4.21 11.96
CA GLN A 84 3.77 4.93 11.41
C GLN A 84 2.66 3.98 10.94
N GLU A 85 2.99 2.81 10.40
CA GLU A 85 2.03 1.75 10.08
C GLU A 85 1.28 1.29 11.33
N LEU A 86 1.99 1.04 12.43
CA LEU A 86 1.35 0.66 13.70
C LEU A 86 0.39 1.75 14.22
N ILE A 87 0.76 3.02 14.09
CA ILE A 87 -0.12 4.15 14.45
C ILE A 87 -1.36 4.16 13.55
N ARG A 88 -1.17 4.07 12.23
CA ARG A 88 -2.27 4.02 11.24
C ARG A 88 -3.22 2.85 11.50
N ALA A 89 -2.71 1.67 11.84
CA ALA A 89 -3.53 0.50 12.16
C ALA A 89 -4.41 0.74 13.40
N LYS A 90 -3.85 1.35 14.46
CA LYS A 90 -4.60 1.72 15.67
C LYS A 90 -5.71 2.74 15.39
N GLU A 91 -5.41 3.76 14.59
CA GLU A 91 -6.40 4.75 14.16
C GLU A 91 -7.52 4.11 13.34
N ARG A 92 -7.17 3.23 12.40
CA ARG A 92 -8.14 2.49 11.58
C ARG A 92 -9.05 1.61 12.43
N LYS A 93 -8.46 0.90 13.40
CA LYS A 93 -9.22 0.11 14.38
C LYS A 93 -10.21 0.96 15.16
N ALA A 94 -9.79 2.14 15.63
CA ALA A 94 -10.67 3.06 16.35
C ALA A 94 -11.84 3.54 15.49
N VAL A 95 -11.61 3.84 14.21
CA VAL A 95 -12.67 4.22 13.27
C VAL A 95 -13.66 3.06 13.06
N LEU A 96 -13.16 1.83 12.86
CA LEU A 96 -14.02 0.66 12.67
C LEU A 96 -14.90 0.36 13.91
N LEU A 97 -14.32 0.46 15.11
CA LEU A 97 -15.06 0.28 16.38
C LEU A 97 -16.14 1.35 16.59
N SER A 98 -16.01 2.52 15.96
CA SER A 98 -16.98 3.59 16.10
C SER A 98 -18.28 3.36 15.32
N TYR A 99 -18.33 2.44 14.36
CA TYR A 99 -19.58 2.05 13.69
C TYR A 99 -20.41 1.20 14.65
N LYS A 100 -21.69 1.54 14.87
CA LYS A 100 -22.54 0.80 15.80
C LYS A 100 -23.12 -0.43 15.10
N SER A 101 -23.14 -1.58 15.76
CA SER A 101 -23.69 -2.81 15.15
C SER A 101 -25.15 -2.68 14.73
N SER A 102 -25.94 -1.83 15.41
CA SER A 102 -27.35 -1.56 15.05
C SER A 102 -27.54 -0.81 13.73
N GLU A 103 -26.47 -0.22 13.20
CA GLU A 103 -26.47 0.58 11.97
C GLU A 103 -25.90 -0.22 10.78
N LEU A 104 -25.48 -1.47 11.00
CA LEU A 104 -24.86 -2.35 10.01
C LEU A 104 -25.80 -3.46 9.56
N SER A 105 -25.70 -3.86 8.29
CA SER A 105 -26.28 -5.14 7.85
C SER A 105 -25.49 -6.32 8.42
N ASP A 106 -26.06 -7.52 8.33
CA ASP A 106 -25.37 -8.74 8.77
C ASP A 106 -24.06 -8.96 8.01
N GLU A 107 -24.03 -8.65 6.70
CA GLU A 107 -22.81 -8.72 5.88
C GLU A 107 -21.78 -7.68 6.29
N GLN A 108 -22.21 -6.44 6.54
CA GLN A 108 -21.31 -5.37 6.99
C GLN A 108 -20.71 -5.68 8.37
N GLU A 109 -21.48 -6.32 9.24
CA GLU A 109 -21.00 -6.79 10.54
C GLU A 109 -19.92 -7.88 10.39
N ILE A 110 -20.08 -8.81 9.45
CA ILE A 110 -19.06 -9.82 9.13
C ILE A 110 -17.80 -9.13 8.58
N THR A 111 -17.94 -8.25 7.59
CA THR A 111 -16.83 -7.50 7.00
C THR A 111 -16.06 -6.70 8.06
N ARG A 112 -16.79 -6.04 8.98
CA ARG A 112 -16.18 -5.32 10.09
C ARG A 112 -15.35 -6.23 10.99
N LYS A 113 -15.86 -7.43 11.31
CA LYS A 113 -15.15 -8.40 12.15
C LYS A 113 -13.86 -8.89 11.50
N ILE A 114 -13.88 -9.14 10.19
CA ILE A 114 -12.69 -9.53 9.44
C ILE A 114 -11.65 -8.40 9.48
N ALA A 115 -12.05 -7.17 9.15
CA ALA A 115 -11.14 -6.03 9.16
C ALA A 115 -10.56 -5.73 10.56
N LEU A 116 -11.37 -5.90 11.62
CA LEU A 116 -10.89 -5.76 13.00
C LEU A 116 -9.91 -6.87 13.38
N PHE A 117 -10.15 -8.11 12.96
CA PHE A 117 -9.25 -9.22 13.20
C PHE A 117 -7.89 -9.01 12.53
N ASP A 118 -7.88 -8.57 11.27
CA ASP A 118 -6.65 -8.29 10.54
C ASP A 118 -5.83 -7.19 11.22
N LEU A 119 -6.48 -6.06 11.57
CA LEU A 119 -5.83 -4.95 12.30
C LEU A 119 -5.36 -5.36 13.70
N GLU A 120 -6.09 -6.25 14.38
CA GLU A 120 -5.67 -6.77 15.69
C GLU A 120 -4.40 -7.60 15.59
N ASN A 121 -4.27 -8.42 14.55
CA ASN A 121 -3.05 -9.18 14.31
C ASN A 121 -1.88 -8.26 13.96
N GLU A 122 -2.10 -7.27 13.09
CA GLU A 122 -1.10 -6.28 12.72
C GLU A 122 -0.60 -5.49 13.94
N ILE A 123 -1.53 -4.97 14.75
CA ILE A 123 -1.20 -4.23 15.98
C ILE A 123 -0.46 -5.12 16.97
N ASN A 124 -0.94 -6.34 17.19
CA ASN A 124 -0.31 -7.29 18.11
C ASN A 124 1.11 -7.68 17.65
N GLN A 125 1.32 -7.84 16.34
CA GLN A 125 2.63 -8.07 15.76
C GLN A 125 3.55 -6.86 16.02
N GLY A 126 3.10 -5.64 15.73
CA GLY A 126 3.89 -4.43 15.92
C GLY A 126 4.23 -4.13 17.38
N GLU A 127 3.31 -4.38 18.31
CA GLU A 127 3.52 -4.10 19.74
C GLU A 127 4.32 -5.18 20.48
N ASN A 128 3.95 -6.45 20.27
CA ASN A 128 4.47 -7.55 21.07
C ASN A 128 5.59 -8.33 20.37
N PHE A 129 5.67 -8.25 19.04
CA PHE A 129 6.63 -8.97 18.22
C PHE A 129 7.32 -8.06 17.20
N PRO A 130 7.83 -6.88 17.61
CA PRO A 130 8.53 -6.00 16.69
C PRO A 130 9.70 -6.75 16.04
N PHE A 131 9.92 -6.47 14.75
CA PHE A 131 10.97 -7.11 13.96
C PHE A 131 10.89 -8.65 13.85
N HIS A 132 9.76 -9.28 14.15
CA HIS A 132 9.56 -10.72 13.89
C HIS A 132 9.07 -11.02 12.46
N SER A 133 8.91 -9.98 11.63
CA SER A 133 8.83 -10.13 10.18
C SER A 133 10.22 -10.44 9.64
N TYR A 134 10.38 -11.50 8.86
CA TYR A 134 11.66 -11.84 8.22
C TYR A 134 11.67 -11.27 6.79
N PRO A 135 12.16 -10.02 6.58
CA PRO A 135 12.07 -9.36 5.27
C PRO A 135 12.85 -10.11 4.19
N ILE A 136 13.88 -10.86 4.59
CA ILE A 136 14.61 -11.78 3.73
C ILE A 136 14.33 -13.21 4.20
N ASN A 137 13.70 -14.00 3.32
CA ASN A 137 13.37 -15.41 3.57
C ASN A 137 13.31 -16.18 2.24
N GLN A 138 13.35 -17.50 2.30
CA GLN A 138 13.49 -18.38 1.14
C GLN A 138 12.24 -18.52 0.26
N ILE A 139 11.07 -18.06 0.70
CA ILE A 139 9.79 -18.25 0.00
C ILE A 139 9.32 -16.97 -0.70
N GLY A 140 9.45 -15.82 -0.05
CA GLY A 140 8.95 -14.54 -0.54
C GLY A 140 9.64 -13.37 0.15
N GLY A 141 10.98 -13.44 0.24
CA GLY A 141 11.80 -12.34 0.75
C GLY A 141 11.86 -11.19 -0.24
N GLN A 142 12.26 -10.01 0.24
CA GLN A 142 12.41 -8.80 -0.57
C GLN A 142 13.28 -9.03 -1.82
N HIS A 143 14.32 -9.86 -1.74
CA HIS A 143 15.18 -10.20 -2.89
C HIS A 143 14.48 -11.01 -3.99
N LEU A 144 13.45 -11.80 -3.64
CA LEU A 144 12.63 -12.52 -4.61
C LEU A 144 11.53 -11.60 -5.15
N ASN A 145 10.76 -10.99 -4.24
CA ASN A 145 9.61 -10.18 -4.59
C ASN A 145 9.99 -8.99 -5.48
N LEU A 146 11.14 -8.36 -5.25
CA LEU A 146 11.60 -7.24 -6.07
C LEU A 146 11.94 -7.69 -7.50
N VAL A 147 12.59 -8.84 -7.64
CA VAL A 147 12.92 -9.41 -8.96
C VAL A 147 11.63 -9.79 -9.69
N GLU A 148 10.73 -10.52 -9.03
CA GLU A 148 9.43 -10.93 -9.58
C GLU A 148 8.59 -9.71 -9.99
N PHE A 149 8.55 -8.67 -9.17
CA PHE A 149 7.85 -7.43 -9.49
C PHE A 149 8.41 -6.77 -10.75
N MET A 150 9.74 -6.68 -10.85
CA MET A 150 10.37 -6.11 -12.03
C MET A 150 10.12 -6.98 -13.28
N THR A 151 10.20 -8.31 -13.20
CA THR A 151 10.03 -9.17 -14.37
C THR A 151 8.59 -9.35 -14.82
N ASP A 152 7.66 -9.44 -13.87
CA ASP A 152 6.29 -9.92 -14.15
C ASP A 152 5.27 -8.77 -14.18
N ILE A 153 5.55 -7.69 -13.44
CA ILE A 153 4.57 -6.62 -13.18
C ILE A 153 4.96 -5.30 -13.85
N HIS A 154 6.22 -4.89 -13.79
CA HIS A 154 6.64 -3.64 -14.42
C HIS A 154 6.40 -3.69 -15.95
N PRO A 155 5.65 -2.73 -16.53
CA PRO A 155 5.29 -2.77 -17.95
C PRO A 155 6.50 -2.45 -18.84
N LEU A 156 6.65 -3.16 -19.95
CA LEU A 156 7.71 -2.91 -20.96
C LEU A 156 7.11 -2.78 -22.37
N ARG A 157 6.22 -1.80 -22.56
CA ARG A 157 5.45 -1.60 -23.80
C ARG A 157 6.03 -0.51 -24.69
N SER A 158 6.94 0.31 -24.16
CA SER A 158 7.55 1.42 -24.89
C SER A 158 8.99 1.68 -24.43
N ILE A 159 9.72 2.47 -25.20
CA ILE A 159 11.08 2.91 -24.84
C ILE A 159 11.07 3.70 -23.52
N SER A 160 10.05 4.53 -23.29
CA SER A 160 9.93 5.28 -22.03
C SER A 160 9.78 4.36 -20.84
N GLU A 161 8.94 3.33 -20.93
CA GLU A 161 8.77 2.34 -19.86
C GLU A 161 10.03 1.50 -19.65
N ALA A 162 10.76 1.16 -20.71
CA ALA A 162 12.08 0.52 -20.58
C ALA A 162 13.10 1.41 -19.85
N ASN A 163 13.04 2.73 -20.02
CA ASN A 163 13.87 3.65 -19.24
C ASN A 163 13.42 3.71 -17.77
N TYR A 164 12.12 3.73 -17.49
CA TYR A 164 11.59 3.69 -16.13
C TYR A 164 11.97 2.40 -15.38
N TYR A 165 12.03 1.28 -16.10
CA TYR A 165 12.58 0.03 -15.58
C TYR A 165 14.02 0.22 -15.08
N ILE A 166 14.86 0.86 -15.90
CA ILE A 166 16.25 1.16 -15.53
C ILE A 166 16.31 2.14 -14.35
N ASP A 167 15.44 3.14 -14.29
CA ASP A 167 15.35 4.06 -13.15
C ASP A 167 15.13 3.28 -11.84
N ARG A 168 14.20 2.32 -11.82
CA ARG A 168 13.98 1.45 -10.67
C ARG A 168 15.17 0.56 -10.34
N LEU A 169 15.84 -0.01 -11.35
CA LEU A 169 17.05 -0.80 -11.12
C LEU A 169 18.12 0.02 -10.38
N ASN A 170 18.23 1.31 -10.68
CA ASN A 170 19.17 2.21 -10.00
C ASN A 170 18.81 2.47 -8.53
N LEU A 171 17.61 2.12 -8.08
CA LEU A 171 17.15 2.26 -6.69
C LEU A 171 17.34 0.96 -5.87
N PHE A 172 17.82 -0.13 -6.47
CA PHE A 172 17.98 -1.41 -5.78
C PHE A 172 18.93 -1.30 -4.59
N ASP A 173 20.02 -0.55 -4.72
CA ASP A 173 21.01 -0.38 -3.64
C ASP A 173 20.36 0.27 -2.40
N ASP A 174 19.57 1.33 -2.59
CA ASP A 174 18.87 2.00 -1.50
C ASP A 174 17.78 1.12 -0.88
N PHE A 175 17.04 0.38 -1.72
CA PHE A 175 16.03 -0.57 -1.27
C PHE A 175 16.63 -1.67 -0.37
N PHE A 176 17.72 -2.33 -0.81
CA PHE A 176 18.36 -3.39 -0.03
C PHE A 176 19.10 -2.85 1.20
N LYS A 177 19.60 -1.61 1.14
CA LYS A 177 20.18 -0.95 2.31
C LYS A 177 19.13 -0.75 3.41
N ALA A 178 17.94 -0.26 3.06
CA ALA A 178 16.84 -0.10 4.02
C ALA A 178 16.42 -1.46 4.62
N GLY A 179 16.31 -2.50 3.80
CA GLY A 179 16.09 -3.87 4.29
C GLY A 179 17.17 -4.35 5.27
N THR A 180 18.43 -3.98 5.04
CA THR A 180 19.56 -4.32 5.93
C THR A 180 19.48 -3.60 7.27
N GLU A 181 18.94 -2.38 7.33
CA GLU A 181 18.72 -1.66 8.59
C GLU A 181 17.73 -2.40 9.49
N VAL A 182 16.65 -2.96 8.91
CA VAL A 182 15.70 -3.82 9.64
C VAL A 182 16.39 -5.10 10.16
N LEU A 183 17.23 -5.74 9.34
CA LEU A 183 18.00 -6.93 9.75
C LEU A 183 18.99 -6.60 10.88
N GLU A 184 19.55 -5.39 10.92
CA GLU A 184 20.44 -4.96 11.98
C GLU A 184 19.70 -4.74 13.31
N GLU A 185 18.47 -4.19 13.28
CA GLU A 185 17.62 -4.13 14.47
C GLU A 185 17.21 -5.52 14.96
N GLN A 186 16.89 -6.44 14.05
CA GLN A 186 16.68 -7.86 14.39
C GLN A 186 17.91 -8.45 15.09
N ARG A 187 19.10 -8.23 14.53
CA ARG A 187 20.36 -8.72 15.09
C ARG A 187 20.62 -8.18 16.48
N LYS A 188 20.38 -6.88 16.73
CA LYS A 188 20.50 -6.26 18.06
C LYS A 188 19.53 -6.85 19.07
N ALA A 189 18.32 -7.21 18.64
CA ALA A 189 17.30 -7.84 19.45
C ALA A 189 17.49 -9.37 19.64
N GLY A 190 18.47 -9.97 18.95
CA GLY A 190 18.70 -11.42 18.98
C GLY A 190 17.65 -12.23 18.21
N ILE A 191 16.95 -11.60 17.28
CA ILE A 191 15.93 -12.21 16.43
C ILE A 191 16.58 -12.68 15.14
N PHE A 192 16.51 -13.98 14.87
CA PHE A 192 17.07 -14.57 13.65
C PHE A 192 16.15 -15.66 13.11
N PRO A 193 16.06 -15.80 11.78
CA PRO A 193 15.42 -16.96 11.21
C PRO A 193 16.25 -18.23 11.51
N PRO A 194 15.67 -19.44 11.36
CA PRO A 194 16.41 -20.68 11.48
C PRO A 194 17.61 -20.77 10.50
N GLU A 195 18.67 -21.48 10.90
CA GLU A 195 19.93 -21.58 10.13
C GLU A 195 19.73 -21.98 8.66
N PHE A 196 18.83 -22.92 8.38
CA PHE A 196 18.58 -23.40 7.02
C PHE A 196 18.08 -22.29 6.08
N VAL A 197 17.40 -21.26 6.61
CA VAL A 197 16.91 -20.10 5.84
C VAL A 197 18.09 -19.34 5.26
N PHE A 198 19.14 -19.09 6.04
CA PHE A 198 20.35 -18.42 5.56
C PHE A 198 21.00 -19.20 4.41
N HIS A 199 21.11 -20.52 4.52
CA HIS A 199 21.67 -21.35 3.44
C HIS A 199 20.88 -21.22 2.14
N HIS A 200 19.54 -21.18 2.24
CA HIS A 200 18.68 -21.07 1.06
C HIS A 200 18.77 -19.68 0.42
N VAL A 201 18.70 -18.63 1.23
CA VAL A 201 18.82 -17.24 0.77
C VAL A 201 20.19 -17.00 0.13
N ILE A 202 21.28 -17.42 0.77
CA ILE A 202 22.64 -17.25 0.22
C ILE A 202 22.79 -17.98 -1.11
N ARG A 203 22.24 -19.19 -1.24
CA ARG A 203 22.25 -19.92 -2.52
C ARG A 203 21.46 -19.16 -3.59
N GLN A 204 20.25 -18.70 -3.30
CA GLN A 204 19.42 -17.93 -4.25
C GLN A 204 20.14 -16.66 -4.73
N LEU A 205 20.74 -15.91 -3.80
CA LEU A 205 21.51 -14.70 -4.15
C LEU A 205 22.73 -15.03 -5.00
N LYS A 206 23.45 -16.13 -4.71
CA LYS A 206 24.56 -16.59 -5.56
C LYS A 206 24.08 -16.96 -6.95
N GLU A 207 22.96 -17.66 -7.08
CA GLU A 207 22.37 -18.02 -8.39
C GLU A 207 21.97 -16.77 -9.19
N PHE A 208 21.44 -15.73 -8.53
CA PHE A 208 21.15 -14.45 -9.19
C PHE A 208 22.41 -13.73 -9.69
N LEU A 209 23.50 -13.79 -8.92
CA LEU A 209 24.76 -13.14 -9.27
C LEU A 209 25.61 -13.96 -10.26
N ASP A 210 25.46 -15.28 -10.28
CA ASP A 210 26.18 -16.22 -11.16
C ASP A 210 25.53 -16.35 -12.55
N TYR A 211 25.01 -15.25 -13.07
CA TYR A 211 24.46 -15.20 -14.42
C TYR A 211 25.56 -14.89 -15.45
N SER A 212 25.73 -15.77 -16.44
CA SER A 212 26.60 -15.56 -17.61
C SER A 212 25.76 -15.42 -18.87
N PHE A 213 26.11 -14.43 -19.71
CA PHE A 213 25.59 -14.28 -21.08
C PHE A 213 26.21 -15.30 -22.04
#